data_AF-A0A2U2XGU3-F1
#
_entry.id   AF-A0A2U2XGU3-F1
#
_cell.length_a   1.000
_cell.length_b   1.000
_cell.length_c   1.000
_cell.angle_alpha   90.00
_cell.angle_beta   90.00
_cell.angle_gamma   90.00
#
_symmetry.space_group_name_H-M   'P 1'
#
loop_
_entity.id
_entity.type
_entity.pdbx_description
1 polymer ?
#
loop_
_entity_poly.entity_id
_entity_poly.type
_entity_poly.pdbx_seq_one_letter_code
_entity_poly.pdbx_strand_id
1 'polypeptide(L)'
;MIEYSNALMRYLVILSVFFTFVNTLTAQSVKDTIDSPNGKILIYENHTWEYLDDLEFDGVLNDFIHNYFSNDSLLNYQWPWDSELCYSSNKSNDLSLMKDTLWLCVTDSIYSDFVMPFDGKVTSRYGYRRGRYHNGIDIDLSTGDSVVAAFDGKVRYAKMNKSGFGNLVIIRHFNGLETFYAHLSEMSVVPNQFVKAGDLIGLGGNTGNSYGSHLHFEVRFYDAPMNPEEIIDFKNKKVRDENLFVHNGLFRPGASPSYINHNLSASAGHTMAASSARVAEPYYRIKSGDTLGHIARRNKTTISQLCRLNNIRPTTTLKIGRRLRVR
;
A
#
# COMPACT_ATOMS: atom_id res chain seq x y z
N MET A 1 -78.50 -40.25 23.72
CA MET A 1 -77.94 -38.89 23.80
C MET A 1 -76.62 -38.90 23.03
N ILE A 2 -76.66 -38.48 21.76
CA ILE A 2 -76.03 -37.24 21.24
C ILE A 2 -74.49 -37.43 21.16
N GLU A 3 -73.95 -37.91 20.04
CA GLU A 3 -73.50 -37.15 18.85
C GLU A 3 -72.35 -36.16 19.09
N TYR A 4 -71.24 -36.44 18.39
CA TYR A 4 -70.12 -35.57 18.08
C TYR A 4 -70.57 -34.34 17.26
N SER A 5 -70.10 -33.12 17.59
CA SER A 5 -69.81 -32.06 16.60
C SER A 5 -69.21 -30.78 17.22
N ASN A 6 -67.97 -30.46 16.80
CA ASN A 6 -67.42 -29.16 16.39
C ASN A 6 -67.65 -27.86 17.20
N ALA A 7 -66.54 -27.20 17.57
CA ALA A 7 -66.06 -25.94 16.97
C ALA A 7 -64.94 -25.31 17.83
N LEU A 8 -63.67 -25.38 17.40
CA LEU A 8 -62.96 -24.30 16.70
C LEU A 8 -62.73 -23.01 17.52
N MET A 9 -61.60 -22.95 18.24
CA MET A 9 -60.87 -21.68 18.41
C MET A 9 -59.39 -21.87 18.05
N ARG A 10 -59.12 -21.44 16.82
CA ARG A 10 -57.86 -21.06 16.17
C ARG A 10 -56.74 -20.69 17.14
N TYR A 11 -55.55 -21.26 16.95
CA TYR A 11 -54.29 -20.51 16.78
C TYR A 11 -53.25 -21.42 16.10
N LEU A 12 -53.10 -21.24 14.80
CA LEU A 12 -51.94 -21.68 14.02
C LEU A 12 -50.78 -20.77 14.40
N VAL A 13 -49.83 -21.25 15.19
CA VAL A 13 -48.51 -20.62 15.29
C VAL A 13 -47.74 -21.07 14.07
N ILE A 14 -47.71 -20.22 13.04
CA ILE A 14 -46.79 -20.37 11.91
C ILE A 14 -45.40 -20.07 12.49
N LEU A 15 -44.65 -21.13 12.78
CA LEU A 15 -43.22 -21.04 13.05
C LEU A 15 -42.52 -20.79 11.71
N SER A 16 -42.49 -19.52 11.28
CA SER A 16 -41.64 -19.10 10.16
C SER A 16 -40.19 -19.14 10.63
N VAL A 17 -39.57 -20.32 10.50
CA VAL A 17 -38.12 -20.47 10.57
C VAL A 17 -37.55 -19.79 9.32
N PHE A 18 -37.23 -18.51 9.45
CA PHE A 18 -36.30 -17.86 8.52
C PHE A 18 -34.95 -18.54 8.73
N PHE A 19 -34.64 -19.55 7.92
CA PHE A 19 -33.27 -19.95 7.68
C PHE A 19 -32.61 -18.81 6.92
N THR A 20 -32.10 -17.82 7.66
CA THR A 20 -31.03 -16.98 7.12
C THR A 20 -29.87 -17.94 6.88
N PHE A 21 -29.60 -18.25 5.61
CA PHE A 21 -28.30 -18.79 5.22
C PHE A 21 -27.27 -17.75 5.67
N VAL A 22 -26.72 -17.97 6.86
CA VAL A 22 -25.44 -17.39 7.23
C VAL A 22 -24.47 -18.10 6.31
N ASN A 23 -24.18 -17.51 5.16
CA ASN A 23 -22.98 -17.84 4.42
C ASN A 23 -21.83 -17.50 5.37
N THR A 24 -21.42 -18.49 6.16
CA THR A 24 -20.14 -18.48 6.82
C THR A 24 -19.14 -18.36 5.69
N LEU A 25 -18.66 -17.14 5.45
CA LEU A 25 -17.48 -16.86 4.64
C LEU A 25 -16.29 -17.49 5.37
N THR A 26 -16.14 -18.79 5.15
CA THR A 26 -15.07 -19.60 5.69
C THR A 26 -13.80 -19.28 4.91
N ALA A 27 -12.66 -19.37 5.59
CA ALA A 27 -11.39 -19.56 4.90
C ALA A 27 -11.55 -20.69 3.87
N GLN A 28 -10.83 -20.62 2.75
CA GLN A 28 -10.94 -21.63 1.69
C GLN A 28 -10.79 -23.04 2.28
N SER A 29 -11.69 -23.96 1.92
CA SER A 29 -11.67 -25.33 2.41
C SER A 29 -10.60 -26.14 1.69
N VAL A 30 -9.73 -26.78 2.48
CA VAL A 30 -8.71 -27.71 1.95
C VAL A 30 -9.43 -28.95 1.41
N LYS A 31 -9.20 -29.23 0.13
CA LYS A 31 -9.72 -30.39 -0.59
C LYS A 31 -8.78 -31.59 -0.46
N ASP A 32 -7.47 -31.34 -0.59
CA ASP A 32 -6.46 -32.40 -0.58
C ASP A 32 -5.08 -31.85 -0.17
N THR A 33 -4.14 -32.75 0.10
CA THR A 33 -2.74 -32.42 0.39
C THR A 33 -1.78 -33.29 -0.43
N ILE A 34 -0.74 -32.68 -1.01
CA ILE A 34 0.29 -33.37 -1.78
C ILE A 34 1.65 -33.15 -1.11
N ASP A 35 2.41 -34.23 -0.90
CA ASP A 35 3.81 -34.12 -0.48
C ASP A 35 4.72 -33.84 -1.68
N SER A 36 5.61 -32.84 -1.56
CA SER A 36 6.61 -32.50 -2.58
C SER A 36 7.99 -32.31 -1.93
N PRO A 37 9.09 -32.37 -2.71
CA PRO A 37 10.43 -32.08 -2.19
C PRO A 37 10.57 -30.70 -1.54
N ASN A 38 9.74 -29.74 -1.95
CA ASN A 38 9.82 -28.34 -1.54
C ASN A 38 8.83 -28.00 -0.41
N GLY A 39 8.13 -29.00 0.13
CA GLY A 39 7.13 -28.83 1.18
C GLY A 39 5.81 -29.54 0.89
N LYS A 40 4.93 -29.54 1.89
CA LYS A 40 3.56 -30.02 1.74
C LYS A 40 2.73 -28.97 1.02
N ILE A 41 2.01 -29.37 -0.01
CA ILE A 41 1.08 -28.52 -0.78
C ILE A 41 -0.33 -28.78 -0.28
N LEU A 42 -1.08 -27.73 0.01
CA LEU A 42 -2.53 -27.78 0.23
C LEU A 42 -3.24 -27.41 -1.06
N ILE A 43 -4.26 -28.18 -1.44
CA ILE A 43 -5.13 -27.89 -2.58
C ILE A 43 -6.50 -27.50 -2.04
N TYR A 44 -7.08 -26.43 -2.58
CA TYR A 44 -8.38 -25.90 -2.17
C TYR A 44 -9.48 -26.24 -3.18
N GLU A 45 -10.75 -26.12 -2.77
CA GLU A 45 -11.91 -26.46 -3.60
C GLU A 45 -12.04 -25.61 -4.88
N ASN A 46 -11.54 -24.38 -4.87
CA ASN A 46 -11.47 -23.50 -6.04
C ASN A 46 -10.25 -23.80 -6.94
N HIS A 47 -9.54 -24.90 -6.71
CA HIS A 47 -8.35 -25.33 -7.44
C HIS A 47 -7.12 -24.42 -7.28
N THR A 48 -7.10 -23.51 -6.31
CA THR A 48 -5.86 -22.86 -5.88
C THR A 48 -5.07 -23.78 -4.96
N TRP A 49 -3.79 -23.46 -4.74
CA TRP A 49 -2.92 -24.27 -3.90
C TRP A 49 -1.86 -23.40 -3.20
N GLU A 50 -1.49 -23.77 -1.98
CA GLU A 50 -0.40 -23.13 -1.23
C GLU A 50 0.62 -24.17 -0.75
N TYR A 51 1.87 -23.75 -0.57
CA TYR A 51 2.80 -24.50 0.26
C TYR A 51 2.49 -24.22 1.74
N LEU A 52 2.24 -25.30 2.50
CA LEU A 52 2.16 -25.26 3.96
C LEU A 52 3.54 -24.97 4.57
N ASP A 53 4.56 -25.66 4.07
CA ASP A 53 5.95 -25.55 4.50
C ASP A 53 6.81 -25.16 3.29
N ASP A 54 6.76 -23.90 2.82
CA ASP A 54 7.59 -23.45 1.69
C ASP A 54 9.08 -23.44 2.09
N LEU A 55 9.75 -24.59 1.94
CA LEU A 55 11.10 -24.82 2.48
C LEU A 55 12.19 -24.03 1.77
N GLU A 56 11.90 -23.52 0.55
CA GLU A 56 12.85 -22.77 -0.27
C GLU A 56 12.72 -21.26 -0.08
N PHE A 57 11.73 -20.79 0.69
CA PHE A 57 11.49 -19.37 0.91
C PHE A 57 11.78 -18.95 2.35
N ASP A 58 12.79 -18.12 2.52
CA ASP A 58 13.24 -17.58 3.81
C ASP A 58 12.35 -16.43 4.36
N GLY A 59 11.28 -16.07 3.65
CA GLY A 59 10.39 -14.98 4.02
C GLY A 59 10.81 -13.60 3.52
N VAL A 60 11.91 -13.50 2.77
CA VAL A 60 12.48 -12.24 2.30
C VAL A 60 12.35 -12.13 0.77
N LEU A 61 11.62 -11.12 0.30
CA LEU A 61 11.51 -10.82 -1.15
C LEU A 61 12.51 -9.78 -1.63
N ASN A 62 13.08 -8.99 -0.72
CA ASN A 62 14.05 -7.94 -1.05
C ASN A 62 15.13 -7.86 0.03
N ASP A 63 16.27 -8.47 -0.28
CA ASP A 63 17.41 -8.52 0.64
C ASP A 63 17.99 -7.14 0.95
N PHE A 64 18.01 -6.23 -0.03
CA PHE A 64 18.55 -4.90 0.18
C PHE A 64 17.75 -4.15 1.25
N ILE A 65 16.43 -4.16 1.12
CA ILE A 65 15.51 -3.51 2.05
C ILE A 65 15.54 -4.21 3.40
N HIS A 66 15.43 -5.54 3.41
CA HIS A 66 15.54 -6.32 4.64
C HIS A 66 16.83 -5.99 5.40
N ASN A 67 17.99 -6.07 4.75
CA ASN A 67 19.28 -5.80 5.39
C ASN A 67 19.45 -4.34 5.81
N TYR A 68 18.92 -3.38 5.03
CA TYR A 68 19.00 -1.97 5.39
C TYR A 68 18.28 -1.69 6.72
N PHE A 69 17.05 -2.20 6.89
CA PHE A 69 16.25 -1.97 8.10
C PHE A 69 16.65 -2.90 9.26
N SER A 70 17.05 -4.15 9.00
CA SER A 70 17.57 -5.08 10.02
C SER A 70 18.76 -4.53 10.80
N ASN A 71 19.56 -3.67 10.17
CA ASN A 71 20.74 -3.09 10.80
C ASN A 71 20.47 -1.73 11.48
N ASP A 72 19.30 -1.12 11.28
CA ASP A 72 18.92 0.15 11.93
C ASP A 72 18.10 -0.11 13.20
N SER A 73 18.80 -0.09 14.34
CA SER A 73 18.19 -0.33 15.65
C SER A 73 17.20 0.75 16.11
N LEU A 74 17.13 1.91 15.44
CA LEU A 74 16.22 2.99 15.82
C LEU A 74 14.78 2.75 15.35
N LEU A 75 14.58 1.94 14.31
CA LEU A 75 13.28 1.79 13.65
C LEU A 75 12.38 0.73 14.29
N ASN A 76 12.87 0.06 15.34
CA ASN A 76 12.25 -1.11 15.97
C ASN A 76 11.74 -2.11 14.92
N TYR A 77 12.62 -2.40 13.97
CA TYR A 77 12.28 -3.10 12.75
C TYR A 77 11.75 -4.53 13.01
N GLN A 78 10.50 -4.77 12.60
CA GLN A 78 9.84 -6.07 12.64
C GLN A 78 9.05 -6.28 11.35
N TRP A 79 9.44 -7.25 10.52
CA TRP A 79 8.69 -7.61 9.32
C TRP A 79 8.91 -9.08 8.93
N PRO A 80 8.56 -10.00 9.83
CA PRO A 80 8.63 -11.40 9.52
C PRO A 80 7.65 -11.74 8.38
N TRP A 81 7.89 -12.86 7.73
CA TRP A 81 6.90 -13.47 6.87
C TRP A 81 5.90 -14.25 7.74
N ASP A 82 4.65 -13.79 7.75
CA ASP A 82 3.57 -14.40 8.52
C ASP A 82 2.29 -14.35 7.68
N SER A 83 1.74 -15.53 7.39
CA SER A 83 0.51 -15.74 6.63
C SER A 83 -0.75 -15.87 7.48
N GLU A 84 -0.61 -15.87 8.80
CA GLU A 84 -1.69 -15.93 9.78
C GLU A 84 -2.06 -14.53 10.30
N LEU A 85 -1.09 -13.63 10.39
CA LEU A 85 -1.29 -12.30 10.94
C LEU A 85 -1.30 -11.22 9.86
N CYS A 86 -2.38 -10.44 9.82
CA CYS A 86 -2.49 -9.26 8.97
C CYS A 86 -1.42 -8.20 9.30
N TYR A 87 -1.04 -8.06 10.57
CA TYR A 87 -0.02 -7.11 11.04
C TYR A 87 1.10 -7.87 11.75
N SER A 88 2.14 -8.18 11.00
CA SER A 88 3.27 -9.01 11.46
C SER A 88 4.08 -8.34 12.59
N SER A 89 4.20 -7.02 12.55
CA SER A 89 4.88 -6.22 13.57
C SER A 89 4.01 -5.88 14.79
N ASN A 90 2.73 -6.29 14.81
CA ASN A 90 1.75 -5.70 15.73
C ASN A 90 1.74 -4.15 15.70
N LYS A 91 2.09 -3.54 14.55
CA LYS A 91 2.25 -2.09 14.35
C LYS A 91 3.34 -1.47 15.22
N SER A 92 4.38 -2.25 15.54
CA SER A 92 5.52 -1.81 16.35
C SER A 92 6.56 -1.02 15.56
N ASN A 93 6.54 -1.11 14.22
CA ASN A 93 7.41 -0.32 13.36
C ASN A 93 7.06 1.17 13.46
N ASP A 94 8.02 2.00 13.88
CA ASP A 94 7.85 3.45 13.94
C ASP A 94 8.68 4.15 12.87
N LEU A 95 8.11 4.25 11.67
CA LEU A 95 8.75 4.92 10.55
C LEU A 95 8.81 6.45 10.69
N SER A 96 8.21 7.03 11.73
CA SER A 96 8.40 8.45 12.02
C SER A 96 9.83 8.76 12.48
N LEU A 97 10.54 7.75 12.99
CA LEU A 97 11.94 7.84 13.43
C LEU A 97 12.96 7.75 12.30
N MET A 98 12.52 7.46 11.07
CA MET A 98 13.39 7.41 9.88
C MET A 98 14.06 8.78 9.66
N LYS A 99 15.40 8.78 9.62
CA LYS A 99 16.21 10.00 9.45
C LYS A 99 16.60 10.25 8.00
N ASP A 100 16.83 9.17 7.25
CA ASP A 100 17.26 9.23 5.86
C ASP A 100 16.08 9.09 4.89
N THR A 101 16.36 9.34 3.61
CA THR A 101 15.43 9.07 2.52
C THR A 101 15.94 7.84 1.77
N LEU A 102 15.09 6.84 1.67
CA LEU A 102 15.33 5.63 0.91
C LEU A 102 14.78 5.80 -0.50
N TRP A 103 15.53 5.33 -1.49
CA TRP A 103 15.07 5.28 -2.87
C TRP A 103 14.64 3.85 -3.19
N LEU A 104 13.40 3.71 -3.66
CA LEU A 104 12.81 2.48 -4.17
C LEU A 104 12.47 2.63 -5.64
N CYS A 105 12.66 1.56 -6.40
CA CYS A 105 12.04 1.42 -7.72
C CYS A 105 10.61 0.87 -7.50
N VAL A 106 9.59 1.66 -7.83
CA VAL A 106 8.20 1.18 -7.85
C VAL A 106 8.05 0.09 -8.90
N THR A 107 8.55 0.37 -10.09
CA THR A 107 8.64 -0.52 -11.24
C THR A 107 10.09 -0.53 -11.73
N ASP A 108 10.65 -1.69 -12.03
CA ASP A 108 12.01 -1.83 -12.57
C ASP A 108 12.03 -2.66 -13.86
N SER A 109 13.21 -2.89 -14.44
CA SER A 109 13.33 -3.62 -15.71
C SER A 109 12.87 -5.09 -15.64
N ILE A 110 12.81 -5.68 -14.45
CA ILE A 110 12.39 -7.07 -14.21
C ILE A 110 10.91 -7.11 -13.84
N TYR A 111 10.45 -6.17 -13.01
CA TYR A 111 9.08 -6.05 -12.50
C TYR A 111 8.51 -4.69 -12.89
N SER A 112 8.19 -4.50 -14.17
CA SER A 112 7.73 -3.21 -14.73
C SER A 112 6.21 -3.10 -14.87
N ASP A 113 5.50 -4.21 -14.76
CA ASP A 113 4.06 -4.24 -15.02
C ASP A 113 3.27 -3.64 -13.86
N PHE A 114 2.29 -2.81 -14.22
CA PHE A 114 1.29 -2.27 -13.33
C PHE A 114 -0.08 -2.41 -13.98
N VAL A 115 -1.03 -2.92 -13.21
CA VAL A 115 -2.44 -2.96 -13.60
C VAL A 115 -3.25 -2.28 -12.51
N MET A 116 -4.23 -1.48 -12.92
CA MET A 116 -5.11 -0.83 -11.95
C MET A 116 -5.94 -1.91 -11.25
N PRO A 117 -5.88 -2.07 -9.91
CA PRO A 117 -6.52 -3.18 -9.20
C PRO A 117 -8.04 -3.27 -9.38
N PHE A 118 -8.68 -2.13 -9.67
CA PHE A 118 -10.00 -2.07 -10.26
C PHE A 118 -10.16 -0.74 -11.01
N ASP A 119 -10.80 -0.76 -12.17
CA ASP A 119 -11.09 0.45 -12.97
C ASP A 119 -12.38 1.15 -12.52
N GLY A 120 -12.35 1.65 -11.28
CA GLY A 120 -13.47 2.35 -10.66
C GLY A 120 -13.16 3.78 -10.27
N LYS A 121 -14.20 4.54 -9.93
CA LYS A 121 -14.05 5.91 -9.45
C LYS A 121 -13.56 5.89 -7.99
N VAL A 122 -12.54 6.70 -7.67
CA VAL A 122 -12.17 6.96 -6.28
C VAL A 122 -13.31 7.72 -5.56
N THR A 123 -13.87 7.12 -4.52
CA THR A 123 -15.00 7.67 -3.73
C THR A 123 -14.55 8.27 -2.40
N SER A 124 -13.47 7.75 -1.81
CA SER A 124 -12.90 8.28 -0.58
C SER A 124 -11.38 8.14 -0.59
N ARG A 125 -10.67 9.24 -0.31
CA ARG A 125 -9.21 9.30 -0.36
C ARG A 125 -8.57 8.96 0.99
N TYR A 126 -7.27 8.74 0.97
CA TYR A 126 -6.44 8.62 2.17
C TYR A 126 -6.52 9.90 3.00
N GLY A 127 -6.56 9.74 4.33
CA GLY A 127 -6.53 10.84 5.29
C GLY A 127 -7.78 11.00 6.16
N TYR A 128 -7.90 12.16 6.80
CA TYR A 128 -8.87 12.34 7.88
C TYR A 128 -10.31 12.40 7.36
N ARG A 129 -11.18 11.51 7.87
CA ARG A 129 -12.62 11.49 7.57
C ARG A 129 -13.44 11.08 8.79
N ARG A 130 -14.50 11.84 9.08
CA ARG A 130 -15.53 11.48 10.09
C ARG A 130 -14.92 11.03 11.44
N GLY A 131 -13.97 11.79 11.97
CA GLY A 131 -13.38 11.50 13.28
C GLY A 131 -12.19 10.52 13.28
N ARG A 132 -11.89 9.86 12.15
CA ARG A 132 -10.80 8.86 12.06
C ARG A 132 -9.96 9.03 10.80
N TYR A 133 -8.72 8.55 10.84
CA TYR A 133 -7.88 8.47 9.66
C TYR A 133 -8.27 7.28 8.79
N HIS A 134 -8.33 7.53 7.49
CA HIS A 134 -8.47 6.54 6.45
C HIS A 134 -7.09 6.16 5.92
N ASN A 135 -6.70 4.90 6.08
CA ASN A 135 -5.35 4.41 5.80
C ASN A 135 -5.16 3.96 4.34
N GLY A 136 -6.17 4.11 3.50
CA GLY A 136 -6.16 3.72 2.10
C GLY A 136 -7.07 4.60 1.25
N ILE A 137 -7.49 4.06 0.12
CA ILE A 137 -8.42 4.66 -0.82
C ILE A 137 -9.57 3.70 -1.09
N ASP A 138 -10.79 4.24 -1.12
CA ASP A 138 -11.99 3.50 -1.47
C ASP A 138 -12.28 3.75 -2.96
N ILE A 139 -12.41 2.67 -3.73
CA ILE A 139 -12.69 2.66 -5.17
C ILE A 139 -14.07 2.04 -5.37
N ASP A 140 -14.96 2.77 -6.05
CA ASP A 140 -16.30 2.31 -6.37
C ASP A 140 -16.25 1.04 -7.22
N LEU A 141 -16.99 0.01 -6.84
CA LEU A 141 -17.19 -1.22 -7.60
C LEU A 141 -18.54 -1.86 -7.25
N SER A 142 -18.98 -2.81 -8.06
CA SER A 142 -20.12 -3.66 -7.77
C SER A 142 -19.67 -4.98 -7.17
N THR A 143 -20.49 -5.55 -6.27
CA THR A 143 -20.19 -6.86 -5.70
C THR A 143 -20.10 -7.90 -6.81
N GLY A 144 -19.00 -8.66 -6.86
CA GLY A 144 -18.71 -9.62 -7.92
C GLY A 144 -17.78 -9.11 -9.02
N ASP A 145 -17.45 -7.81 -9.05
CA ASP A 145 -16.47 -7.28 -10.00
C ASP A 145 -15.08 -7.85 -9.76
N SER A 146 -14.32 -8.14 -10.81
CA SER A 146 -12.97 -8.70 -10.69
C SER A 146 -12.00 -7.69 -10.09
N VAL A 147 -11.30 -8.08 -9.02
CA VAL A 147 -10.19 -7.35 -8.42
C VAL A 147 -8.90 -8.08 -8.73
N VAL A 148 -7.90 -7.35 -9.23
CA VAL A 148 -6.62 -7.91 -9.69
C VAL A 148 -5.43 -7.39 -8.88
N ALA A 149 -4.32 -8.14 -8.91
CA ALA A 149 -3.07 -7.70 -8.31
C ALA A 149 -2.54 -6.45 -9.03
N ALA A 150 -2.21 -5.40 -8.27
CA ALA A 150 -1.71 -4.14 -8.85
C ALA A 150 -0.29 -4.26 -9.42
N PHE A 151 0.54 -5.08 -8.76
CA PHE A 151 1.94 -5.31 -9.08
C PHE A 151 2.30 -6.78 -8.82
N ASP A 152 3.38 -7.24 -9.43
CA ASP A 152 3.98 -8.54 -9.17
C ASP A 152 4.34 -8.73 -7.68
N GLY A 153 4.14 -9.93 -7.16
CA GLY A 153 4.53 -10.23 -5.80
C GLY A 153 4.17 -11.64 -5.34
N LYS A 154 4.26 -11.84 -4.03
CA LYS A 154 3.85 -13.08 -3.36
C LYS A 154 2.74 -12.75 -2.35
N VAL A 155 1.66 -13.53 -2.40
CA VAL A 155 0.53 -13.38 -1.49
C VAL A 155 1.00 -13.73 -0.09
N ARG A 156 0.96 -12.74 0.81
CA ARG A 156 1.32 -12.93 2.22
C ARG A 156 0.12 -13.42 3.01
N TYR A 157 -1.05 -12.84 2.77
CA TYR A 157 -2.26 -13.10 3.55
C TYR A 157 -3.47 -13.16 2.61
N ALA A 158 -4.34 -14.16 2.75
CA ALA A 158 -5.61 -14.24 2.00
C ALA A 158 -6.67 -14.92 2.87
N LYS A 159 -7.24 -14.17 3.82
CA LYS A 159 -8.16 -14.70 4.85
C LYS A 159 -9.23 -13.67 5.24
N MET A 160 -10.27 -14.16 5.92
CA MET A 160 -11.27 -13.29 6.57
C MET A 160 -10.65 -12.57 7.78
N ASN A 161 -10.51 -11.25 7.68
CA ASN A 161 -10.05 -10.38 8.74
C ASN A 161 -11.21 -9.87 9.60
N LYS A 162 -11.16 -10.18 10.90
CA LYS A 162 -12.18 -9.79 11.89
C LYS A 162 -12.01 -8.36 12.43
N SER A 163 -10.94 -7.66 12.07
CA SER A 163 -10.62 -6.31 12.58
C SER A 163 -11.16 -5.18 11.70
N GLY A 164 -12.02 -5.50 10.73
CA GLY A 164 -12.76 -4.51 9.94
C GLY A 164 -12.52 -4.60 8.43
N PHE A 165 -11.45 -5.24 7.95
CA PHE A 165 -11.22 -5.37 6.52
C PHE A 165 -12.15 -6.39 5.83
N GLY A 166 -12.73 -7.34 6.57
CA GLY A 166 -13.48 -8.43 5.93
C GLY A 166 -12.54 -9.39 5.21
N ASN A 167 -12.95 -9.95 4.07
CA ASN A 167 -12.02 -10.72 3.24
C ASN A 167 -10.91 -9.81 2.74
N LEU A 168 -9.68 -10.20 3.02
CA LEU A 168 -8.50 -9.39 2.77
C LEU A 168 -7.44 -10.23 2.09
N VAL A 169 -6.95 -9.73 0.97
CA VAL A 169 -5.70 -10.19 0.34
C VAL A 169 -4.62 -9.15 0.62
N ILE A 170 -3.43 -9.61 1.00
CA ILE A 170 -2.22 -8.79 1.15
C ILE A 170 -1.14 -9.41 0.27
N ILE A 171 -0.56 -8.60 -0.61
CA ILE A 171 0.53 -9.01 -1.49
C ILE A 171 1.78 -8.23 -1.09
N ARG A 172 2.89 -8.94 -0.86
CA ARG A 172 4.21 -8.33 -0.68
C ARG A 172 4.92 -8.32 -2.03
N HIS A 173 5.48 -7.17 -2.38
CA HIS A 173 6.12 -6.92 -3.67
C HIS A 173 7.65 -6.95 -3.57
N PHE A 174 8.32 -7.19 -4.69
CA PHE A 174 9.78 -7.27 -4.76
C PHE A 174 10.49 -5.94 -4.47
N ASN A 175 9.78 -4.81 -4.52
CA ASN A 175 10.30 -3.49 -4.14
C ASN A 175 10.17 -3.19 -2.63
N GLY A 176 9.62 -4.13 -1.85
CA GLY A 176 9.44 -4.01 -0.42
C GLY A 176 8.14 -3.32 0.03
N LEU A 177 7.24 -3.00 -0.90
CA LEU A 177 5.90 -2.51 -0.56
C LEU A 177 4.94 -3.69 -0.32
N GLU A 178 3.87 -3.42 0.42
CA GLU A 178 2.70 -4.30 0.49
C GLU A 178 1.46 -3.56 -0.04
N THR A 179 0.59 -4.29 -0.74
CA THR A 179 -0.74 -3.81 -1.13
C THR A 179 -1.82 -4.63 -0.44
N PHE A 180 -2.87 -3.95 0.03
CA PHE A 180 -4.00 -4.53 0.73
C PHE A 180 -5.26 -4.37 -0.12
N TYR A 181 -6.05 -5.44 -0.25
CA TYR A 181 -7.28 -5.50 -1.02
C TYR A 181 -8.40 -6.02 -0.12
N ALA A 182 -9.19 -5.11 0.43
CA ALA A 182 -10.17 -5.41 1.46
C ALA A 182 -11.62 -5.35 0.96
N HIS A 183 -12.52 -5.79 1.82
CA HIS A 183 -13.97 -5.86 1.62
C HIS A 183 -14.42 -6.81 0.51
N LEU A 184 -13.53 -7.69 0.03
CA LEU A 184 -13.81 -8.63 -1.06
C LEU A 184 -15.01 -9.54 -0.73
N SER A 185 -15.80 -9.93 -1.72
CA SER A 185 -16.82 -10.98 -1.53
C SER A 185 -16.19 -12.37 -1.55
N GLU A 186 -15.13 -12.56 -2.33
CA GLU A 186 -14.43 -13.83 -2.52
C GLU A 186 -12.93 -13.57 -2.75
N MET A 187 -12.09 -14.53 -2.36
CA MET A 187 -10.63 -14.52 -2.61
C MET A 187 -10.28 -15.68 -3.55
N SER A 188 -9.58 -15.37 -4.63
CA SER A 188 -9.20 -16.30 -5.70
C SER A 188 -7.72 -16.71 -5.63
N VAL A 189 -7.05 -16.39 -4.52
CA VAL A 189 -5.65 -16.71 -4.25
C VAL A 189 -5.47 -17.16 -2.82
N VAL A 190 -4.31 -17.74 -2.53
CA VAL A 190 -3.94 -18.27 -1.22
C VAL A 190 -2.56 -17.78 -0.80
N PRO A 191 -2.22 -17.82 0.50
CA PRO A 191 -0.87 -17.49 0.96
C PRO A 191 0.22 -18.26 0.21
N ASN A 192 1.42 -17.68 0.18
CA ASN A 192 2.61 -18.18 -0.52
C ASN A 192 2.49 -18.29 -2.06
N GLN A 193 1.32 -18.05 -2.65
CA GLN A 193 1.16 -18.00 -4.11
C GLN A 193 1.88 -16.78 -4.70
N PHE A 194 2.67 -16.99 -5.76
CA PHE A 194 3.18 -15.89 -6.59
C PHE A 194 2.09 -15.41 -7.56
N VAL A 195 2.00 -14.10 -7.73
CA VAL A 195 1.04 -13.44 -8.61
C VAL A 195 1.74 -12.38 -9.47
N LYS A 196 1.25 -12.21 -10.69
CA LYS A 196 1.63 -11.16 -11.62
C LYS A 196 0.64 -10.01 -11.59
N ALA A 197 1.10 -8.82 -11.94
CA ALA A 197 0.21 -7.68 -12.15
C ALA A 197 -0.91 -8.06 -13.14
N GLY A 198 -2.17 -7.83 -12.75
CA GLY A 198 -3.34 -8.21 -13.53
C GLY A 198 -3.92 -9.59 -13.24
N ASP A 199 -3.25 -10.44 -12.46
CA ASP A 199 -3.83 -11.71 -12.03
C ASP A 199 -5.06 -11.47 -11.14
N LEU A 200 -6.11 -12.27 -11.35
CA LEU A 200 -7.31 -12.24 -10.50
C LEU A 200 -6.97 -12.68 -9.08
N ILE A 201 -7.26 -11.82 -8.10
CA ILE A 201 -7.02 -12.12 -6.68
C ILE A 201 -8.29 -12.27 -5.86
N GLY A 202 -9.41 -11.80 -6.40
CA GLY A 202 -10.71 -11.92 -5.75
C GLY A 202 -11.79 -11.12 -6.45
N LEU A 203 -12.95 -11.09 -5.82
CA LEU A 203 -14.11 -10.34 -6.30
C LEU A 203 -14.46 -9.22 -5.33
N GLY A 204 -14.80 -8.05 -5.85
CA GLY A 204 -15.23 -6.88 -5.10
C GLY A 204 -16.47 -7.17 -4.27
N GLY A 205 -16.62 -6.50 -3.12
CA GLY A 205 -17.73 -6.78 -2.23
C GLY A 205 -17.95 -5.73 -1.13
N ASN A 206 -18.58 -6.20 -0.06
CA ASN A 206 -18.98 -5.38 1.09
C ASN A 206 -18.78 -6.13 2.42
N THR A 207 -17.73 -6.95 2.53
CA THR A 207 -17.46 -7.74 3.75
C THR A 207 -16.74 -6.90 4.81
N GLY A 208 -16.82 -7.28 6.08
CA GLY A 208 -16.19 -6.54 7.18
C GLY A 208 -16.95 -5.25 7.54
N ASN A 209 -16.21 -4.22 7.96
CA ASN A 209 -16.78 -2.93 8.36
C ASN A 209 -16.85 -1.98 7.16
N SER A 210 -17.84 -2.23 6.30
CA SER A 210 -18.10 -1.46 5.08
C SER A 210 -19.58 -1.06 5.00
N TYR A 211 -19.86 0.12 4.44
CA TYR A 211 -21.22 0.68 4.34
C TYR A 211 -21.87 0.48 2.97
N GLY A 212 -21.13 -0.07 2.01
CA GLY A 212 -21.56 -0.27 0.62
C GLY A 212 -20.44 -0.92 -0.19
N SER A 213 -20.77 -1.49 -1.35
CA SER A 213 -19.77 -2.20 -2.16
C SER A 213 -18.67 -1.25 -2.64
N HIS A 214 -17.42 -1.59 -2.35
CA HIS A 214 -16.23 -0.87 -2.81
C HIS A 214 -14.98 -1.72 -2.58
N LEU A 215 -13.89 -1.41 -3.30
CA LEU A 215 -12.56 -1.89 -2.95
C LEU A 215 -11.91 -0.89 -2.02
N HIS A 216 -11.54 -1.34 -0.83
CA HIS A 216 -10.63 -0.59 0.03
C HIS A 216 -9.19 -1.04 -0.25
N PHE A 217 -8.39 -0.13 -0.82
CA PHE A 217 -7.03 -0.38 -1.28
C PHE A 217 -6.03 0.41 -0.44
N GLU A 218 -5.05 -0.27 0.16
CA GLU A 218 -3.95 0.38 0.88
C GLU A 218 -2.60 0.05 0.24
N VAL A 219 -1.65 0.98 0.34
CA VAL A 219 -0.23 0.74 0.12
C VAL A 219 0.47 0.91 1.46
N ARG A 220 1.30 -0.05 1.82
CA ARG A 220 2.06 -0.04 3.07
C ARG A 220 3.53 -0.28 2.83
N PHE A 221 4.34 0.24 3.73
CA PHE A 221 5.76 -0.07 3.86
C PHE A 221 6.00 -0.41 5.32
N TYR A 222 6.51 -1.61 5.61
CA TYR A 222 6.75 -2.06 6.99
C TYR A 222 5.53 -1.90 7.92
N ASP A 223 4.36 -2.40 7.50
CA ASP A 223 3.05 -2.26 8.18
C ASP A 223 2.53 -0.82 8.33
N ALA A 224 3.30 0.21 7.98
CA ALA A 224 2.87 1.60 8.04
C ALA A 224 2.13 2.00 6.75
N PRO A 225 0.88 2.48 6.84
CA PRO A 225 0.12 2.90 5.67
C PRO A 225 0.62 4.24 5.13
N MET A 226 0.80 4.31 3.83
CA MET A 226 1.09 5.54 3.09
C MET A 226 -0.06 5.86 2.13
N ASN A 227 -0.10 7.10 1.67
CA ASN A 227 -1.09 7.49 0.68
C ASN A 227 -0.85 6.75 -0.65
N PRO A 228 -1.78 5.92 -1.16
CA PRO A 228 -1.59 5.19 -2.42
C PRO A 228 -1.35 6.11 -3.63
N GLU A 229 -1.77 7.38 -3.54
CA GLU A 229 -1.50 8.38 -4.58
C GLU A 229 -0.04 8.84 -4.64
N GLU A 230 0.83 8.45 -3.72
CA GLU A 230 2.29 8.63 -3.92
C GLU A 230 2.78 7.80 -5.12
N ILE A 231 2.13 6.67 -5.38
CA ILE A 231 2.58 5.67 -6.34
C ILE A 231 1.67 5.64 -7.58
N ILE A 232 0.36 5.73 -7.37
CA ILE A 232 -0.63 5.51 -8.42
C ILE A 232 -1.35 6.81 -8.76
N ASP A 233 -1.40 7.14 -10.05
CA ASP A 233 -2.29 8.15 -10.60
C ASP A 233 -3.63 7.49 -10.91
N PHE A 234 -4.54 7.46 -9.93
CA PHE A 234 -5.87 6.84 -10.09
C PHE A 234 -6.73 7.52 -11.17
N LYS A 235 -6.41 8.76 -11.56
CA LYS A 235 -7.13 9.45 -12.64
C LYS A 235 -6.67 8.95 -14.00
N ASN A 236 -5.36 8.82 -14.19
CA ASN A 236 -4.75 8.42 -15.45
C ASN A 236 -4.45 6.91 -15.53
N LYS A 237 -4.78 6.15 -14.47
CA LYS A 237 -4.65 4.69 -14.34
C LYS A 237 -3.24 4.19 -14.65
N LYS A 238 -2.24 4.85 -14.07
CA LYS A 238 -0.82 4.52 -14.27
C LYS A 238 0.00 4.76 -13.01
N VAL A 239 1.18 4.16 -12.97
CA VAL A 239 2.22 4.53 -12.02
C VAL A 239 2.64 5.99 -12.27
N ARG A 240 2.86 6.74 -11.19
CA ARG A 240 3.23 8.17 -11.25
C ARG A 240 4.66 8.39 -11.69
N ASP A 241 5.57 7.66 -11.05
CA ASP A 241 7.00 7.68 -11.30
C ASP A 241 7.54 6.28 -10.99
N GLU A 242 8.52 5.83 -11.75
CA GLU A 242 9.23 4.58 -11.50
C GLU A 242 10.02 4.66 -10.18
N ASN A 243 10.31 5.87 -9.70
CA ASN A 243 11.10 6.13 -8.50
C ASN A 243 10.21 6.63 -7.36
N LEU A 244 10.30 5.96 -6.21
CA LEU A 244 9.69 6.38 -4.96
C LEU A 244 10.78 6.74 -3.94
N PHE A 245 10.68 7.95 -3.37
CA PHE A 245 11.57 8.40 -2.30
C PHE A 245 10.86 8.28 -0.95
N VAL A 246 11.14 7.20 -0.23
CA VAL A 246 10.54 6.91 1.07
C VAL A 246 11.24 7.69 2.17
N HIS A 247 10.48 8.50 2.91
CA HIS A 247 10.94 9.26 4.06
C HIS A 247 9.84 9.36 5.12
N ASN A 248 10.20 9.72 6.36
CA ASN A 248 9.27 9.74 7.50
C ASN A 248 7.96 10.52 7.26
N GLY A 249 8.01 11.61 6.50
CA GLY A 249 6.86 12.46 6.16
C GLY A 249 5.71 11.72 5.45
N LEU A 250 5.98 10.61 4.76
CA LEU A 250 4.96 9.81 4.08
C LEU A 250 4.03 9.06 5.06
N PHE A 251 4.50 8.83 6.28
CA PHE A 251 3.80 8.01 7.29
C PHE A 251 3.04 8.84 8.32
N ARG A 252 2.95 10.15 8.11
CA ARG A 252 2.09 11.01 8.92
C ARG A 252 0.62 10.67 8.61
N PRO A 253 -0.22 10.39 9.62
CA PRO A 253 -1.64 10.11 9.37
C PRO A 253 -2.28 11.22 8.52
N GLY A 254 -2.84 10.83 7.37
CA GLY A 254 -3.44 11.79 6.44
C GLY A 254 -2.47 12.70 5.69
N ALA A 255 -1.20 12.31 5.56
CA ALA A 255 -0.28 12.90 4.62
C ALA A 255 -0.92 13.04 3.22
N SER A 256 -0.89 14.28 2.71
CA SER A 256 -1.18 14.54 1.30
C SER A 256 -0.04 14.02 0.44
N PRO A 257 -0.30 13.62 -0.81
CA PRO A 257 0.75 13.16 -1.69
C PRO A 257 1.84 14.21 -1.89
N SER A 258 3.10 13.77 -1.93
CA SER A 258 4.30 14.62 -2.00
C SER A 258 4.28 15.58 -3.19
N TYR A 259 3.68 15.18 -4.32
CA TYR A 259 3.56 16.00 -5.52
C TYR A 259 2.56 17.16 -5.41
N ILE A 260 1.59 17.11 -4.47
CA ILE A 260 0.63 18.20 -4.25
C ILE A 260 1.30 19.37 -3.50
N ASN A 261 2.40 19.10 -2.79
CA ASN A 261 3.18 20.10 -2.04
C ASN A 261 4.13 20.92 -2.90
N HIS A 262 3.67 21.37 -4.07
CA HIS A 262 4.26 22.52 -4.73
C HIS A 262 3.55 23.84 -4.43
N ASN A 263 2.42 23.88 -3.70
CA ASN A 263 1.74 25.15 -3.40
C ASN A 263 0.84 25.26 -2.14
N LEU A 264 0.83 24.34 -1.15
CA LEU A 264 0.02 24.50 0.08
C LEU A 264 0.66 23.76 1.28
N SER A 265 1.55 24.36 2.07
CA SER A 265 1.11 24.99 3.33
C SER A 265 2.21 25.88 3.91
N ALA A 266 2.10 27.17 3.59
CA ALA A 266 2.38 28.21 4.56
C ALA A 266 1.23 28.21 5.60
N SER A 267 1.44 27.52 6.72
CA SER A 267 0.69 27.79 7.96
C SER A 267 1.56 27.52 9.19
N ALA A 268 2.70 28.18 9.25
CA ALA A 268 3.21 28.76 10.48
C ALA A 268 3.61 30.18 10.08
N GLY A 269 2.95 31.17 10.69
CA GLY A 269 2.90 32.53 10.18
C GLY A 269 4.29 33.11 9.89
N HIS A 270 4.38 33.88 8.80
CA HIS A 270 4.91 35.23 8.76
C HIS A 270 4.53 35.79 7.39
N THR A 271 3.79 36.90 7.42
CA THR A 271 3.43 37.74 6.27
C THR A 271 4.65 38.01 5.39
N MET A 272 4.56 37.82 4.08
CA MET A 272 5.16 38.73 3.09
C MET A 272 4.47 38.57 1.74
N ALA A 273 4.28 39.72 1.11
CA ALA A 273 3.48 39.97 -0.07
C ALA A 273 3.85 39.16 -1.32
N ALA A 274 2.88 39.05 -2.21
CA ALA A 274 3.03 38.60 -3.59
C ALA A 274 4.27 39.23 -4.24
N SER A 275 5.10 38.42 -4.90
CA SER A 275 5.98 38.92 -5.93
C SER A 275 6.08 37.96 -7.11
N SER A 276 5.83 38.58 -8.26
CA SER A 276 5.92 38.14 -9.64
C SER A 276 7.12 37.24 -9.93
N ALA A 277 6.92 36.31 -10.87
CA ALA A 277 7.95 35.44 -11.44
C ALA A 277 9.24 36.23 -11.75
N ARG A 278 10.29 35.99 -10.95
CA ARG A 278 11.64 36.47 -11.25
C ARG A 278 12.31 35.48 -12.19
N VAL A 279 12.79 36.01 -13.32
CA VAL A 279 13.76 35.37 -14.20
C VAL A 279 14.88 34.76 -13.34
N ALA A 280 15.15 33.48 -13.54
CA ALA A 280 16.10 32.74 -12.72
C ALA A 280 17.50 33.36 -12.81
N GLU A 281 18.01 33.86 -11.68
CA GLU A 281 19.36 34.43 -11.54
C GLU A 281 20.44 33.41 -11.93
N PRO A 282 21.45 33.80 -12.76
CA PRO A 282 22.50 32.88 -13.23
C PRO A 282 23.50 32.48 -12.13
N TYR A 283 23.37 33.04 -10.92
CA TYR A 283 24.25 32.78 -9.79
C TYR A 283 23.48 32.41 -8.52
N TYR A 284 23.99 31.42 -7.80
CA TYR A 284 23.51 30.97 -6.50
C TYR A 284 24.50 31.34 -5.40
N ARG A 285 24.01 31.90 -4.29
CA ARG A 285 24.85 32.23 -3.11
C ARG A 285 24.84 31.06 -2.14
N ILE A 286 26.02 30.52 -1.84
CA ILE A 286 26.21 29.40 -0.91
C ILE A 286 25.74 29.81 0.50
N LYS A 287 24.94 28.96 1.12
CA LYS A 287 24.42 29.08 2.48
C LYS A 287 25.01 27.99 3.39
N SER A 288 24.81 28.14 4.69
CA SER A 288 25.18 27.09 5.66
C SER A 288 24.40 25.81 5.37
N GLY A 289 25.08 24.67 5.34
CA GLY A 289 24.50 23.36 5.02
C GLY A 289 24.41 23.01 3.53
N ASP A 290 24.83 23.90 2.62
CA ASP A 290 24.81 23.60 1.19
C ASP A 290 25.88 22.58 0.78
N THR A 291 25.49 21.64 -0.09
CA THR A 291 26.39 20.75 -0.82
C THR A 291 26.35 21.06 -2.31
N LEU A 292 27.41 20.72 -3.06
CA LEU A 292 27.42 20.87 -4.52
C LEU A 292 26.25 20.13 -5.18
N GLY A 293 25.87 18.96 -4.65
CA GLY A 293 24.72 18.19 -5.12
C GLY A 293 23.40 18.91 -4.88
N HIS A 294 23.19 19.49 -3.69
CA HIS A 294 21.98 20.26 -3.39
C HIS A 294 21.86 21.49 -4.31
N ILE A 295 22.96 22.22 -4.49
CA ILE A 295 23.01 23.40 -5.37
C ILE A 295 22.74 23.00 -6.82
N ALA A 296 23.33 21.91 -7.30
CA ALA A 296 23.15 21.43 -8.66
C ALA A 296 21.68 21.05 -8.93
N ARG A 297 21.07 20.23 -8.06
CA ARG A 297 19.67 19.80 -8.16
C ARG A 297 18.71 20.99 -8.13
N ARG A 298 18.89 21.92 -7.19
CA ARG A 298 18.04 23.12 -7.04
C ARG A 298 18.02 23.97 -8.30
N ASN A 299 19.14 24.02 -9.02
CA ASN A 299 19.29 24.87 -10.20
C ASN A 299 19.11 24.12 -11.53
N LYS A 300 18.71 22.84 -11.48
CA LYS A 300 18.55 21.95 -12.64
C LYS A 300 19.84 21.82 -13.47
N THR A 301 20.96 21.62 -12.79
CA THR A 301 22.29 21.38 -13.39
C THR A 301 22.95 20.17 -12.74
N THR A 302 24.11 19.74 -13.24
CA THR A 302 24.87 18.61 -12.64
C THR A 302 26.03 19.13 -11.79
N ILE A 303 26.53 18.32 -10.85
CA ILE A 303 27.72 18.66 -10.06
C ILE A 303 28.91 18.94 -11.01
N SER A 304 29.06 18.13 -12.05
CA SER A 304 30.13 18.29 -13.06
C SER A 304 30.01 19.63 -13.79
N GLN A 305 28.81 20.00 -14.24
CA GLN A 305 28.58 21.28 -14.92
C GLN A 305 28.74 22.47 -13.97
N LEU A 306 28.28 22.36 -12.72
CA LEU A 306 28.47 23.37 -11.68
C LEU A 306 29.96 23.58 -11.36
N CYS A 307 30.73 22.49 -11.28
CA CYS A 307 32.18 22.52 -11.09
C CYS A 307 32.89 23.20 -12.27
N ARG A 308 32.52 22.84 -13.50
CA ARG A 308 33.05 23.43 -14.74
C ARG A 308 32.78 24.93 -14.83
N LEU A 309 31.55 25.36 -14.51
CA LEU A 309 31.14 26.78 -14.59
C LEU A 309 31.87 27.68 -13.57
N ASN A 310 32.39 27.10 -12.48
CA ASN A 310 32.99 27.84 -11.38
C ASN A 310 34.47 27.57 -11.19
N ASN A 311 35.06 26.75 -12.06
CA ASN A 311 36.44 26.28 -11.97
C ASN A 311 36.79 25.73 -10.57
N ILE A 312 35.92 24.86 -10.05
CA ILE A 312 36.09 24.20 -8.75
C ILE A 312 36.04 22.68 -8.93
N ARG A 313 36.68 21.94 -8.02
CA ARG A 313 36.63 20.47 -7.97
C ARG A 313 35.42 19.99 -7.14
N PRO A 314 34.90 18.76 -7.36
CA PRO A 314 33.83 18.19 -6.54
C PRO A 314 34.14 18.11 -5.04
N THR A 315 35.43 18.08 -4.68
CA THR A 315 35.94 18.06 -3.30
C THR A 315 36.19 19.45 -2.72
N THR A 316 35.86 20.52 -3.46
CA THR A 316 36.14 21.90 -3.02
C THR A 316 35.23 22.29 -1.88
N THR A 317 35.80 22.70 -0.75
CA THR A 317 35.05 23.23 0.39
C THR A 317 34.28 24.50 -0.01
N LEU A 318 32.96 24.46 0.15
CA LEU A 318 32.07 25.58 -0.15
C LEU A 318 32.14 26.63 0.95
N LYS A 319 32.55 27.86 0.60
CA LYS A 319 32.59 28.99 1.54
C LYS A 319 31.23 29.68 1.58
N ILE A 320 30.62 29.73 2.77
CA ILE A 320 29.35 30.42 2.99
C ILE A 320 29.44 31.86 2.48
N GLY A 321 28.42 32.29 1.73
CA GLY A 321 28.33 33.62 1.16
C GLY A 321 28.98 33.79 -0.22
N ARG A 322 29.80 32.85 -0.69
CA ARG A 322 30.37 32.86 -2.05
C ARG A 322 29.28 32.57 -3.09
N ARG A 323 29.36 33.22 -4.26
CA ARG A 323 28.45 33.01 -5.39
C ARG A 323 29.02 31.95 -6.34
N LEU A 324 28.16 31.05 -6.82
CA LEU A 324 28.43 30.06 -7.85
C LEU A 324 27.54 30.33 -9.07
N ARG A 325 28.10 30.28 -10.26
CA ARG A 325 27.34 30.26 -11.52
C ARG A 325 26.64 28.93 -11.69
N VAL A 326 25.33 28.94 -11.94
CA VAL A 326 24.50 27.72 -11.95
C VAL A 326 23.87 27.40 -13.31
N ARG A 327 23.97 28.31 -14.28
CA ARG A 327 23.54 28.12 -15.67
C ARG A 327 24.54 28.71 -16.67
#